data_AF-A0A093J3F5-F1
#
_entry.id   AF-A0A093J3F5-F1
#
_cell.length_a   1.000
_cell.length_b   1.000
_cell.length_c   1.000
_cell.angle_alpha   90.00
_cell.angle_beta   90.00
_cell.angle_gamma   90.00
#
_symmetry.space_group_name_H-M   'P 1'
#
loop_
_entity.id
_entity.type
_entity.pdbx_description
1 polymer ?
#
loop_
_entity_poly.entity_id
_entity_poly.type
_entity_poly.pdbx_seq_one_letter_code
_entity_poly.pdbx_strand_id
1 'polypeptide(L)'
;VPGFDPSLSMMTGITPINPMIPGMGLVPPPPPTDVPVVKEIIHCKSCTLFPPNPNLPPPSTRERPPGCKTVFVGGLPENATEEIIQEVFEQCGDITAIRKSKKNFCHIRFAEEFMVDKAIYLSGYRMRLGSSTDKKDSGRLHVDFAQARDDFYEWECKQRMLAREERHRRKMEEDRLRPPSPPAIMHYSEHEAALLAEKLKDDSKFSEAITVLLTWIERGEVNRRSANQFYSMVQSANSHVRRLMNEKAAHEQEMEQAKESFKNALTGILTQFEQIVAVFNASTRQKAWDHFSKAQRKNIDIWRKHSEELRNAHSEQLMGIRREEEMEMSDDDSGDNPSKKLRVDDSALAAQAYALKEENDSLRWQLDAYRNEVELLKQEKGQLFRTEESLTKDQQLQFLQQTMQGMQQQLLSVQEELNNKKSELEQAKEEQTHTQAMLKVLQEQEINVLTVALVNQDREKNSEKRSPGLKSEKEALLIGIISTFLHVHPFGANIEYLWSYMQQLDSRISANEIEMLLMRLPRMFKQEFTGVGATLEKRWKFCAFEGIK
;
A
#
# COMPACT_ATOMS: atom_id res chain seq x y z
N VAL A 1 39.46 -19.50 -44.28
CA VAL A 1 38.95 -18.67 -45.40
C VAL A 1 37.64 -19.28 -45.87
N PRO A 2 36.54 -18.54 -46.06
CA PRO A 2 35.99 -17.37 -45.33
C PRO A 2 34.52 -17.67 -44.88
N GLY A 3 33.77 -16.85 -44.15
CA GLY A 3 33.99 -15.49 -43.67
C GLY A 3 33.13 -15.20 -42.44
N PHE A 4 33.73 -14.44 -41.52
CA PHE A 4 33.07 -13.76 -40.42
C PHE A 4 33.42 -12.29 -40.63
N ASP A 5 32.40 -11.43 -40.72
CA ASP A 5 32.54 -10.00 -40.94
C ASP A 5 32.86 -9.30 -39.60
N PRO A 6 33.97 -8.56 -39.46
CA PRO A 6 34.39 -7.92 -38.22
C PRO A 6 33.89 -6.47 -38.16
N SER A 7 32.77 -6.25 -37.50
CA SER A 7 32.41 -4.93 -36.97
C SER A 7 31.73 -5.05 -35.61
N LEU A 8 32.53 -5.16 -34.54
CA LEU A 8 32.34 -4.35 -33.33
C LEU A 8 33.51 -4.55 -32.35
N SER A 9 34.20 -3.46 -32.11
CA SER A 9 35.46 -3.33 -31.37
C SER A 9 35.39 -3.75 -29.90
N MET A 10 36.47 -4.38 -29.45
CA MET A 10 37.02 -4.14 -28.12
C MET A 10 37.60 -2.72 -28.07
N MET A 11 37.16 -1.87 -27.14
CA MET A 11 38.05 -0.88 -26.55
C MET A 11 37.55 -0.44 -25.18
N THR A 12 38.41 -0.72 -24.21
CA THR A 12 38.54 -0.11 -22.89
C THR A 12 38.44 1.41 -22.93
N GLY A 13 37.91 2.00 -21.85
CA GLY A 13 38.37 3.31 -21.37
C GLY A 13 37.33 4.42 -21.45
N ILE A 14 36.71 4.68 -20.30
CA ILE A 14 36.46 6.02 -19.74
C ILE A 14 36.12 7.09 -20.79
N THR A 15 34.82 7.25 -21.06
CA THR A 15 34.29 8.50 -21.62
C THR A 15 33.76 9.39 -20.47
N PRO A 16 33.98 10.71 -20.54
CA PRO A 16 33.59 11.65 -19.51
C PRO A 16 32.06 11.82 -19.52
N ILE A 17 31.45 11.61 -18.35
CA ILE A 17 30.04 11.91 -18.13
C ILE A 17 29.87 13.42 -18.21
N ASN A 18 29.26 13.89 -19.30
CA ASN A 18 28.74 15.25 -19.40
C ASN A 18 27.48 15.35 -18.50
N PRO A 19 27.39 16.32 -17.58
CA PRO A 19 26.35 16.38 -16.56
C PRO A 19 25.17 17.21 -17.06
N MET A 20 24.16 16.58 -17.68
CA MET A 20 22.91 17.28 -18.05
C MET A 20 21.71 16.34 -17.92
N ILE A 21 21.35 15.97 -16.68
CA ILE A 21 19.97 15.67 -16.27
C ILE A 21 19.82 16.15 -14.82
N PRO A 22 19.21 17.33 -14.56
CA PRO A 22 18.76 17.72 -13.24
C PRO A 22 17.33 17.22 -13.05
N GLY A 23 17.12 16.20 -12.23
CA GLY A 23 15.77 15.72 -11.97
C GLY A 23 15.72 14.49 -11.10
N MET A 24 15.75 14.71 -9.78
CA MET A 24 14.97 14.02 -8.75
C MET A 24 15.69 14.16 -7.41
N GLY A 25 15.11 14.97 -6.53
CA GLY A 25 15.62 15.24 -5.19
C GLY A 25 15.74 16.74 -4.95
N LEU A 26 15.26 17.16 -3.78
CA LEU A 26 15.33 18.51 -3.20
C LEU A 26 14.10 19.39 -3.50
N VAL A 27 13.12 19.24 -2.61
CA VAL A 27 12.49 20.31 -1.82
C VAL A 27 12.65 21.71 -2.43
N PRO A 28 11.55 22.41 -2.76
CA PRO A 28 11.66 23.79 -3.23
C PRO A 28 12.39 24.63 -2.17
N PRO A 29 13.34 25.50 -2.56
CA PRO A 29 13.95 26.42 -1.62
C PRO A 29 12.81 27.23 -0.97
N PRO A 30 12.82 27.41 0.36
CA PRO A 30 11.78 28.18 1.01
C PRO A 30 11.76 29.58 0.39
N PRO A 31 10.56 30.15 0.14
CA PRO A 31 10.46 31.50 -0.39
C PRO A 31 11.18 32.47 0.55
N PRO A 32 11.85 33.52 0.04
CA PRO A 32 12.47 34.52 0.88
C PRO A 32 11.37 35.17 1.72
N THR A 33 11.37 34.85 3.01
CA THR A 33 10.52 35.49 3.99
C THR A 33 11.09 36.89 4.26
N ASP A 34 10.71 37.86 3.43
CA ASP A 34 10.87 39.29 3.70
C ASP A 34 9.86 39.73 4.78
N VAL A 35 9.95 39.12 5.96
CA VAL A 35 9.34 39.64 7.19
C VAL A 35 10.43 40.41 7.92
N PRO A 36 10.27 41.72 8.20
CA PRO A 36 11.26 42.47 8.97
C PRO A 36 11.33 41.88 10.38
N VAL A 37 12.36 41.05 10.62
CA VAL A 37 12.56 40.43 11.93
C VAL A 37 13.05 41.53 12.89
N VAL A 38 12.17 41.98 13.78
CA VAL A 38 12.54 42.91 14.85
C VAL A 38 13.46 42.16 15.81
N LYS A 39 14.76 42.44 15.71
CA LYS A 39 15.78 41.90 16.61
C LYS A 39 15.62 42.60 17.98
N GLU A 40 15.50 41.84 19.07
CA GLU A 40 15.37 42.38 20.43
C GLU A 40 16.72 42.63 21.10
N ILE A 41 16.78 43.39 22.19
CA ILE A 41 18.02 43.59 22.97
C ILE A 41 18.30 42.34 23.80
N ILE A 42 19.46 41.70 23.58
CA ILE A 42 19.86 40.50 24.32
C ILE A 42 20.76 40.92 25.48
N HIS A 43 20.35 40.59 26.71
CA HIS A 43 21.11 40.88 27.92
C HIS A 43 21.85 39.62 28.40
N CYS A 44 23.18 39.68 28.43
CA CYS A 44 24.03 38.67 29.05
C CYS A 44 24.59 39.23 30.38
N LYS A 45 25.14 38.38 31.23
CA LYS A 45 25.72 38.74 32.54
C LYS A 45 26.90 39.70 32.37
N SER A 46 27.72 39.50 31.34
CA SER A 46 28.95 40.26 31.11
C SER A 46 28.87 41.29 29.98
N CYS A 47 27.82 41.23 29.15
CA CYS A 47 27.65 42.12 28.00
C CYS A 47 26.18 42.29 27.57
N THR A 48 25.89 43.32 26.77
CA THR A 48 24.56 43.54 26.17
C THR A 48 24.69 43.65 24.65
N LEU A 49 23.85 42.93 23.90
CA LEU A 49 23.79 42.98 22.45
C LEU A 49 22.60 43.83 22.00
N PHE A 50 22.88 44.93 21.31
CA PHE A 50 21.87 45.80 20.73
C PHE A 50 21.58 45.41 19.28
N PRO A 51 20.31 45.36 18.87
CA PRO A 51 19.94 44.97 17.52
C PRO A 51 20.43 45.99 16.47
N PRO A 52 20.72 45.56 15.24
CA PRO A 52 21.01 46.46 14.13
C PRO A 52 19.79 47.31 13.77
N ASN A 53 20.02 48.48 13.18
CA ASN A 53 18.94 49.34 12.66
C ASN A 53 18.16 48.57 11.57
N PRO A 54 16.83 48.42 11.68
CA PRO A 54 15.99 47.71 10.69
C PRO A 54 16.07 48.29 9.26
N ASN A 55 16.46 49.56 9.12
CA ASN A 55 16.54 50.25 7.83
C ASN A 55 17.85 50.00 7.06
N LEU A 56 18.78 49.22 7.61
CA LEU A 56 20.04 48.87 6.95
C LEU A 56 19.92 47.48 6.30
N PRO A 57 20.56 47.26 5.13
CA PRO A 57 20.55 45.96 4.49
C PRO A 57 21.13 44.88 5.42
N PRO A 58 20.59 43.64 5.38
CA PRO A 58 21.11 42.54 6.19
C PRO A 58 22.60 42.30 5.90
N PRO A 59 23.40 41.90 6.91
CA PRO A 59 24.80 41.60 6.70
C PRO A 59 24.98 40.52 5.62
N SER A 60 25.95 40.70 4.72
CA SER A 60 26.26 39.71 3.69
C SER A 60 26.74 38.40 4.34
N THR A 61 26.09 37.29 4.04
CA THR A 61 26.52 35.95 4.44
C THR A 61 27.07 35.19 3.24
N ARG A 62 28.09 34.36 3.45
CA ARG A 62 28.62 33.44 2.44
C ARG A 62 27.65 32.28 2.19
N GLU A 63 27.88 31.54 1.09
CA GLU A 63 27.21 30.25 0.90
C GLU A 63 27.65 29.26 1.98
N ARG A 64 26.68 28.54 2.55
CA ARG A 64 26.92 27.55 3.62
C ARG A 64 27.74 26.38 3.07
N PRO A 65 28.95 26.10 3.61
CA PRO A 65 29.72 24.93 3.24
C PRO A 65 29.03 23.61 3.66
N PRO A 66 29.23 22.49 2.94
CA PRO A 66 28.70 21.18 3.35
C PRO A 66 29.19 20.76 4.73
N GLY A 67 28.27 20.35 5.61
CA GLY A 67 28.58 19.93 6.97
C GLY A 67 29.02 21.05 7.92
N CYS A 68 28.80 22.31 7.56
CA CYS A 68 29.24 23.46 8.35
C CYS A 68 28.65 23.43 9.77
N LYS A 69 29.54 23.24 10.76
CA LYS A 69 29.26 23.37 12.20
C LYS A 69 30.01 24.54 12.82
N THR A 70 30.92 25.15 12.07
CA THR A 70 31.78 26.23 12.52
C THR A 70 31.31 27.57 11.96
N VAL A 71 31.15 28.56 12.84
CA VAL A 71 30.90 29.97 12.46
C VAL A 71 32.17 30.80 12.62
N PHE A 72 32.31 31.79 11.75
CA PHE A 72 33.24 32.90 11.90
C PHE A 72 32.51 34.05 12.60
N VAL A 73 33.12 34.60 13.65
CA VAL A 73 32.60 35.79 14.36
C VAL A 73 33.67 36.88 14.30
N GLY A 74 33.40 37.94 13.54
CA GLY A 74 34.22 39.14 13.44
C GLY A 74 33.62 40.33 14.20
N GLY A 75 34.43 41.38 14.38
CA GLY A 75 33.99 42.64 14.99
C GLY A 75 33.76 42.56 16.49
N LEU A 76 34.46 41.64 17.16
CA LEU A 76 34.49 41.53 18.62
C LEU A 76 35.20 42.77 19.22
N PRO A 77 34.75 43.28 20.38
CA PRO A 77 35.50 44.25 21.18
C PRO A 77 36.89 43.72 21.53
N GLU A 78 37.88 44.61 21.64
CA GLU A 78 39.28 44.26 21.92
C GLU A 78 39.41 43.54 23.28
N ASN A 79 38.61 43.97 24.26
CA ASN A 79 38.59 43.43 25.62
C ASN A 79 37.65 42.22 25.80
N ALA A 80 37.01 41.70 24.74
CA ALA A 80 36.09 40.57 24.86
C ALA A 80 36.86 39.26 25.13
N THR A 81 36.76 38.67 26.32
CA THR A 81 37.42 37.41 26.66
C THR A 81 36.70 36.19 26.05
N GLU A 82 37.35 35.02 26.08
CA GLU A 82 36.75 33.79 25.54
C GLU A 82 35.48 33.40 26.31
N GLU A 83 35.46 33.64 27.62
CA GLU A 83 34.32 33.35 28.50
C GLU A 83 33.10 34.20 28.13
N ILE A 84 33.30 35.48 27.77
CA ILE A 84 32.20 36.36 27.33
C ILE A 84 31.65 35.90 25.98
N ILE A 85 32.53 35.46 25.06
CA ILE A 85 32.14 34.93 23.76
C ILE A 85 31.35 33.62 23.96
N GLN A 86 31.83 32.74 24.81
CA GLN A 86 31.13 31.50 25.17
C GLN A 86 29.75 31.81 25.74
N GLU A 87 29.64 32.73 26.70
CA GLU A 87 28.38 33.12 27.34
C GLU A 87 27.32 33.57 26.33
N VAL A 88 27.74 34.34 25.31
CA VAL A 88 26.85 34.82 24.24
C VAL A 88 26.41 33.68 23.32
N PHE A 89 27.35 32.87 22.84
CA PHE A 89 27.08 31.89 21.79
C PHE A 89 26.59 30.53 22.32
N GLU A 90 26.75 30.24 23.61
CA GLU A 90 26.19 29.05 24.26
C GLU A 90 24.66 29.08 24.25
N GLN A 91 24.04 30.27 24.24
CA GLN A 91 22.60 30.42 24.04
C GLN A 91 22.13 29.96 22.65
N CYS A 92 23.02 29.94 21.66
CA CYS A 92 22.73 29.47 20.31
C CYS A 92 22.82 27.94 20.20
N GLY A 93 23.65 27.28 21.01
CA GLY A 93 23.80 25.83 21.03
C GLY A 93 25.08 25.37 21.72
N ASP A 94 25.24 24.06 21.82
CA ASP A 94 26.38 23.43 22.50
C ASP A 94 27.68 23.68 21.71
N ILE A 95 28.61 24.39 22.34
CA ILE A 95 29.91 24.74 21.75
C ILE A 95 30.92 23.62 21.99
N THR A 96 31.52 23.11 20.92
CA THR A 96 32.59 22.10 20.98
C THR A 96 33.98 22.73 21.09
N ALA A 97 34.21 23.86 20.43
CA ALA A 97 35.51 24.54 20.48
C ALA A 97 35.39 26.03 20.11
N ILE A 98 36.15 26.88 20.80
CA ILE A 98 36.32 28.30 20.45
C ILE A 98 37.79 28.53 20.10
N ARG A 99 38.04 29.21 18.98
CA ARG A 99 39.39 29.60 18.53
C ARG A 99 39.44 31.10 18.31
N LYS A 100 39.87 31.86 19.32
CA LYS A 100 40.02 33.32 19.26
C LYS A 100 41.34 33.72 18.59
N SER A 101 41.28 34.69 17.67
CA SER A 101 42.44 35.28 17.00
C SER A 101 42.85 36.61 17.61
N LYS A 102 44.11 37.01 17.40
CA LYS A 102 44.66 38.32 17.81
C LYS A 102 44.07 39.51 17.03
N LYS A 103 43.29 39.26 15.96
CA LYS A 103 42.68 40.28 15.09
C LYS A 103 41.17 40.44 15.36
N ASN A 104 40.74 40.35 16.62
CA ASN A 104 39.35 40.58 17.05
C ASN A 104 38.29 39.76 16.28
N PHE A 105 38.64 38.52 15.92
CA PHE A 105 37.71 37.54 15.38
C PHE A 105 37.90 36.19 16.08
N CYS A 106 36.87 35.35 16.09
CA CYS A 106 36.94 33.98 16.55
C CYS A 106 36.25 33.01 15.59
N HIS A 107 36.61 31.73 15.68
CA HIS A 107 35.85 30.65 15.08
C HIS A 107 35.23 29.83 16.20
N ILE A 108 33.92 29.57 16.11
CA ILE A 108 33.17 28.81 17.10
C ILE A 108 32.63 27.57 16.40
N ARG A 109 32.98 26.39 16.88
CA ARG A 109 32.45 25.11 16.41
C ARG A 109 31.34 24.66 17.34
N PHE A 110 30.19 24.31 16.76
CA PHE A 110 29.06 23.74 17.47
C PHE A 110 29.00 22.22 17.33
N ALA A 111 28.25 21.56 18.22
CA ALA A 111 28.02 20.12 18.15
C ALA A 111 27.28 19.71 16.86
N GLU A 112 26.27 20.50 16.47
CA GLU A 112 25.33 20.18 15.39
C GLU A 112 25.19 21.30 14.35
N GLU A 113 24.87 20.92 13.10
CA GLU A 113 24.81 21.83 11.95
C GLU A 113 23.71 22.91 12.05
N PHE A 114 22.57 22.58 12.70
CA PHE A 114 21.44 23.51 12.84
C PHE A 114 21.69 24.62 13.89
N MET A 115 22.65 24.44 14.80
CA MET A 115 23.00 25.44 15.82
C MET A 115 23.67 26.68 15.19
N VAL A 116 24.35 26.46 14.06
CA VAL A 116 24.99 27.51 13.25
C VAL A 116 23.95 28.56 12.79
N ASP A 117 22.73 28.15 12.43
CA ASP A 117 21.69 29.07 11.96
C ASP A 117 21.30 30.10 13.04
N LYS A 118 21.25 29.66 14.31
CA LYS A 118 20.98 30.53 15.45
C LYS A 118 22.12 31.51 15.70
N ALA A 119 23.36 31.09 15.49
CA ALA A 119 24.52 31.95 15.63
C ALA A 119 24.60 33.01 14.51
N ILE A 120 24.26 32.64 13.27
CA ILE A 120 24.18 33.57 12.12
C ILE A 120 23.16 34.69 12.39
N TYR A 121 22.07 34.39 13.10
CA TYR A 121 21.08 35.40 13.48
C TYR A 121 21.66 36.54 14.32
N LEU A 122 22.73 36.30 15.10
CA LEU A 122 23.42 37.32 15.88
C LEU A 122 24.31 38.24 15.03
N SER A 123 24.44 37.99 13.73
CA SER A 123 25.14 38.89 12.81
C SER A 123 24.46 40.27 12.76
N GLY A 124 25.26 41.32 12.87
CA GLY A 124 24.82 42.71 12.87
C GLY A 124 24.54 43.32 14.25
N TYR A 125 24.45 42.52 15.32
CA TYR A 125 24.28 43.04 16.68
C TYR A 125 25.50 43.84 17.14
N ARG A 126 25.26 44.90 17.92
CA ARG A 126 26.31 45.67 18.58
C ARG A 126 26.52 45.16 20.00
N MET A 127 27.68 44.57 20.25
CA MET A 127 28.08 44.13 21.58
C MET A 127 28.67 45.29 22.39
N ARG A 128 28.27 45.41 23.65
CA ARG A 128 28.87 46.30 24.66
C ARG A 128 29.22 45.50 25.90
N LEU A 129 30.47 45.60 26.37
CA LEU A 129 30.94 44.93 27.59
C LEU A 129 30.61 45.77 28.83
N GLY A 130 29.93 45.16 29.81
CA GLY A 130 29.51 45.83 31.05
C GLY A 130 28.78 47.17 30.84
N SER A 131 29.09 48.16 31.68
CA SER A 131 28.57 49.54 31.58
C SER A 131 29.54 50.52 30.88
N SER A 132 30.65 50.02 30.33
CA SER A 132 31.65 50.87 29.69
C SER A 132 31.14 51.45 28.36
N THR A 133 31.41 52.73 28.13
CA THR A 133 31.12 53.42 26.87
C THR A 133 32.36 53.60 26.00
N ASP A 134 33.50 53.02 26.39
CA ASP A 134 34.74 53.10 25.61
C ASP A 134 34.60 52.36 24.27
N LYS A 135 35.27 52.89 23.24
CA LYS A 135 35.31 52.29 21.90
C LYS A 135 35.96 50.90 21.91
N LYS A 136 36.82 50.61 22.89
CA LYS A 136 37.48 49.30 23.05
C LYS A 136 36.56 48.21 23.61
N ASP A 137 35.50 48.63 24.30
CA ASP A 137 34.51 47.76 24.95
C ASP A 137 33.22 47.61 24.12
N SER A 138 33.20 48.15 22.89
CA SER A 138 32.06 48.04 21.99
C SER A 138 32.50 47.60 20.58
N GLY A 139 31.77 46.64 20.02
CA GLY A 139 32.04 46.09 18.69
C GLY A 139 30.74 45.71 17.97
N ARG A 140 30.76 45.67 16.64
CA ARG A 140 29.63 45.19 15.83
C ARG A 140 29.92 43.78 15.36
N LEU A 141 29.16 42.83 15.87
CA LEU A 141 29.31 41.42 15.53
C LEU A 141 28.98 41.18 14.07
N HIS A 142 29.84 40.45 13.40
CA HIS A 142 29.58 39.87 12.08
C HIS A 142 29.76 38.37 12.19
N VAL A 143 28.66 37.63 12.17
CA VAL A 143 28.67 36.16 12.20
C VAL A 143 28.41 35.66 10.78
N ASP A 144 29.26 34.76 10.30
CA ASP A 144 29.20 34.18 8.97
C ASP A 144 29.62 32.71 9.00
N PHE A 145 29.31 31.95 7.94
CA PHE A 145 29.72 30.55 7.84
C PHE A 145 31.23 30.43 7.72
N ALA A 146 31.85 29.53 8.48
CA ALA A 146 33.26 29.21 8.35
C ALA A 146 33.44 27.90 7.57
N GLN A 147 34.43 27.91 6.67
CA GLN A 147 34.89 26.70 5.99
C GLN A 147 35.95 26.01 6.85
N ALA A 148 35.51 25.13 7.74
CA ALA A 148 36.40 24.31 8.56
C ALA A 148 36.71 22.97 7.87
N ARG A 149 37.99 22.57 7.87
CA ARG A 149 38.44 21.31 7.26
C ARG A 149 37.85 20.08 7.98
N ASP A 150 37.75 20.15 9.29
CA ASP A 150 37.23 19.06 10.12
C ASP A 150 35.74 18.80 9.83
N ASP A 151 34.96 19.87 9.68
CA ASP A 151 33.53 19.81 9.32
C ASP A 151 33.33 19.18 7.93
N PHE A 152 34.13 19.59 6.95
CA PHE A 152 34.08 19.01 5.61
C PHE A 152 34.46 17.52 5.62
N TYR A 153 35.50 17.13 6.37
CA TYR A 153 35.92 15.74 6.48
C TYR A 153 34.87 14.84 7.14
N GLU A 154 34.22 15.30 8.21
CA GLU A 154 33.11 14.60 8.85
C GLU A 154 31.95 14.38 7.86
N TRP A 155 31.59 15.42 7.11
CA TRP A 155 30.55 15.34 6.09
C TRP A 155 30.89 14.33 4.99
N GLU A 156 32.11 14.36 4.43
CA GLU A 156 32.54 13.38 3.42
C GLU A 156 32.50 11.94 3.95
N CYS A 157 32.91 11.72 5.21
CA CYS A 157 32.83 10.41 5.84
C CYS A 157 31.38 9.92 5.94
N LYS A 158 30.46 10.80 6.38
CA LYS A 158 29.03 10.51 6.46
C LYS A 158 28.44 10.20 5.08
N GLN A 159 28.80 10.95 4.04
CA GLN A 159 28.37 10.66 2.66
C GLN A 159 28.86 9.30 2.15
N ARG A 160 30.14 8.95 2.40
CA ARG A 160 30.66 7.62 2.02
C ARG A 160 29.99 6.48 2.79
N MET A 161 29.56 6.71 4.03
CA MET A 161 28.81 5.72 4.81
C MET A 161 27.43 5.48 4.19
N LEU A 162 26.66 6.55 3.95
CA LEU A 162 25.34 6.49 3.32
C LEU A 162 25.38 5.80 1.95
N ALA A 163 26.38 6.13 1.12
CA ALA A 163 26.54 5.48 -0.19
C ALA A 163 26.85 3.97 -0.11
N ARG A 164 27.53 3.50 0.95
CA ARG A 164 27.76 2.06 1.17
C ARG A 164 26.48 1.37 1.62
N GLU A 165 25.74 2.00 2.53
CA GLU A 165 24.49 1.49 3.03
C GLU A 165 23.44 1.38 1.92
N GLU A 166 23.34 2.38 1.05
CA GLU A 166 22.45 2.35 -0.11
C GLU A 166 22.80 1.21 -1.08
N ARG A 167 24.09 0.99 -1.37
CA ARG A 167 24.52 -0.16 -2.18
C ARG A 167 24.17 -1.49 -1.50
N HIS A 168 24.34 -1.59 -0.19
CA HIS A 168 23.98 -2.78 0.56
C HIS A 168 22.48 -3.03 0.50
N ARG A 169 21.67 -2.00 0.72
CA ARG A 169 20.21 -2.05 0.64
C ARG A 169 19.73 -2.49 -0.74
N ARG A 170 20.29 -1.89 -1.80
CA ARG A 170 19.99 -2.26 -3.19
C ARG A 170 20.38 -3.69 -3.51
N LYS A 171 21.54 -4.15 -3.05
CA LYS A 171 21.98 -5.54 -3.23
C LYS A 171 21.06 -6.52 -2.51
N MET A 172 20.65 -6.22 -1.27
CA MET A 172 19.72 -7.06 -0.52
C MET A 172 18.35 -7.15 -1.20
N GLU A 173 17.87 -6.05 -1.77
CA GLU A 173 16.61 -6.01 -2.52
C GLU A 173 16.70 -6.78 -3.84
N GLU A 174 17.82 -6.65 -4.56
CA GLU A 174 18.12 -7.45 -5.77
C GLU A 174 18.25 -8.95 -5.45
N ASP A 175 18.95 -9.30 -4.37
CA ASP A 175 19.08 -10.69 -3.92
C ASP A 175 17.73 -11.27 -3.45
N ARG A 176 16.80 -10.44 -2.92
CA ARG A 176 15.42 -10.84 -2.60
C ARG A 176 14.59 -11.15 -3.84
N LEU A 177 14.82 -10.43 -4.94
CA LEU A 177 14.12 -10.61 -6.22
C LEU A 177 14.74 -11.73 -7.08
N ARG A 178 15.93 -12.22 -6.71
CA ARG A 178 16.53 -13.37 -7.39
C ARG A 178 15.69 -14.62 -7.11
N PRO A 179 15.30 -15.39 -8.15
CA PRO A 179 14.65 -16.68 -7.94
C PRO A 179 15.51 -17.57 -7.04
N PRO A 180 14.91 -18.31 -6.09
CA PRO A 180 15.66 -19.27 -5.29
C PRO A 180 16.41 -20.24 -6.21
N SER A 181 17.67 -20.53 -5.87
CA SER A 181 18.44 -21.51 -6.62
C SER A 181 17.65 -22.82 -6.72
N PRO A 182 17.60 -23.47 -7.91
CA PRO A 182 16.84 -24.70 -8.06
C PRO A 182 17.21 -25.69 -6.95
N PRO A 183 16.22 -26.33 -6.30
CA PRO A 183 16.49 -27.26 -5.21
C PRO A 183 17.47 -28.34 -5.68
N ALA A 184 18.37 -28.75 -4.78
CA ALA A 184 19.38 -29.75 -5.09
C ALA A 184 18.70 -31.01 -5.64
N ILE A 185 18.99 -31.31 -6.90
CA ILE A 185 18.28 -32.36 -7.61
C ILE A 185 18.79 -33.71 -7.09
N MET A 186 17.93 -34.43 -6.37
CA MET A 186 18.24 -35.74 -5.79
C MET A 186 18.82 -36.66 -6.87
N HIS A 187 20.03 -37.17 -6.66
CA HIS A 187 20.69 -38.04 -7.62
C HIS A 187 20.11 -39.45 -7.56
N TYR A 188 20.01 -40.10 -8.73
CA TYR A 188 19.57 -41.49 -8.77
C TYR A 188 20.59 -42.39 -8.06
N SER A 189 20.07 -43.20 -7.13
CA SER A 189 20.76 -44.36 -6.59
C SER A 189 19.73 -45.45 -6.31
N GLU A 190 20.17 -46.71 -6.23
CA GLU A 190 19.27 -47.82 -5.94
C GLU A 190 18.55 -47.67 -4.59
N HIS A 191 19.24 -47.10 -3.59
CA HIS A 191 18.68 -46.78 -2.28
C HIS A 191 17.62 -45.68 -2.35
N GLU A 192 17.93 -44.57 -2.99
CA GLU A 192 16.98 -43.46 -3.17
C GLU A 192 15.76 -43.90 -3.98
N ALA A 193 15.95 -44.77 -4.97
CA ALA A 193 14.85 -45.31 -5.79
C ALA A 193 13.91 -46.21 -4.99
N ALA A 194 14.44 -46.99 -4.04
CA ALA A 194 13.60 -47.76 -3.11
C ALA A 194 12.78 -46.84 -2.17
N LEU A 195 13.41 -45.80 -1.62
CA LEU A 195 12.72 -44.80 -0.79
C LEU A 195 11.65 -44.05 -1.58
N LEU A 196 11.95 -43.68 -2.83
CA LEU A 196 11.02 -43.01 -3.72
C LEU A 196 9.81 -43.89 -4.04
N ALA A 197 10.04 -45.18 -4.30
CA ALA A 197 8.97 -46.14 -4.57
C ALA A 197 7.98 -46.30 -3.40
N GLU A 198 8.46 -46.22 -2.16
CA GLU A 198 7.58 -46.21 -0.98
C GLU A 198 6.85 -44.88 -0.82
N LYS A 199 7.52 -43.74 -1.05
CA LYS A 199 6.87 -42.41 -1.03
C LYS A 199 5.78 -42.28 -2.09
N LEU A 200 5.94 -42.91 -3.25
CA LEU A 200 4.95 -42.94 -4.32
C LEU A 200 3.71 -43.77 -4.00
N LYS A 201 3.67 -44.48 -2.87
CA LYS A 201 2.46 -45.18 -2.38
C LYS A 201 1.71 -44.37 -1.31
N ASP A 202 2.35 -43.33 -0.76
CA ASP A 202 1.81 -42.49 0.30
C ASP A 202 1.19 -41.22 -0.29
N ASP A 203 -0.13 -41.08 -0.15
CA ASP A 203 -0.89 -39.94 -0.69
C ASP A 203 -0.39 -38.59 -0.19
N SER A 204 0.05 -38.52 1.06
CA SER A 204 0.53 -37.27 1.67
C SER A 204 1.86 -36.80 1.08
N LYS A 205 2.64 -37.72 0.52
CA LYS A 205 3.97 -37.46 -0.05
C LYS A 205 4.00 -37.58 -1.56
N PHE A 206 2.88 -37.97 -2.18
CA PHE A 206 2.80 -38.27 -3.60
C PHE A 206 3.24 -37.09 -4.49
N SER A 207 2.80 -35.86 -4.18
CA SER A 207 3.13 -34.66 -4.97
C SER A 207 4.63 -34.37 -5.02
N GLU A 208 5.37 -34.59 -3.93
CA GLU A 208 6.83 -34.38 -3.93
C GLU A 208 7.54 -35.54 -4.64
N ALA A 209 7.08 -36.77 -4.38
CA ALA A 209 7.66 -37.98 -4.94
C ALA A 209 7.50 -38.06 -6.46
N ILE A 210 6.35 -37.65 -7.01
CA ILE A 210 6.10 -37.71 -8.46
C ILE A 210 6.99 -36.72 -9.23
N THR A 211 7.30 -35.55 -8.66
CA THR A 211 8.23 -34.58 -9.24
C THR A 211 9.65 -35.14 -9.35
N VAL A 212 10.10 -35.85 -8.32
CA VAL A 212 11.40 -36.54 -8.36
C VAL A 212 11.40 -37.64 -9.42
N LEU A 213 10.35 -38.48 -9.48
CA LEU A 213 10.26 -39.54 -10.48
C LEU A 213 10.31 -38.98 -11.90
N LEU A 214 9.57 -37.90 -12.17
CA LEU A 214 9.58 -37.18 -13.44
C LEU A 214 11.00 -36.69 -13.78
N THR A 215 11.67 -36.04 -12.83
CA THR A 215 13.01 -35.50 -13.02
C THR A 215 14.03 -36.61 -13.36
N TRP A 216 13.94 -37.77 -12.73
CA TRP A 216 14.82 -38.90 -13.03
C TRP A 216 14.57 -39.51 -14.41
N ILE A 217 13.29 -39.58 -14.84
CA ILE A 217 12.93 -40.06 -16.17
C ILE A 217 13.45 -39.09 -17.25
N GLU A 218 13.23 -37.78 -17.09
CA GLU A 218 13.69 -36.75 -18.03
C GLU A 218 15.22 -36.69 -18.16
N ARG A 219 15.95 -37.00 -17.09
CA ARG A 219 17.42 -37.09 -17.09
C ARG A 219 17.98 -38.35 -17.73
N GLY A 220 17.14 -39.33 -18.07
CA GLY A 220 17.57 -40.57 -18.70
C GLY A 220 18.13 -41.61 -17.72
N GLU A 221 17.75 -41.56 -16.44
CA GLU A 221 18.15 -42.58 -15.44
C GLU A 221 17.50 -43.96 -15.70
N VAL A 222 16.47 -43.99 -16.56
CA VAL A 222 15.84 -45.23 -17.05
C VAL A 222 16.74 -45.91 -18.08
N ASN A 223 17.30 -47.05 -17.71
CA ASN A 223 18.14 -47.87 -18.59
C ASN A 223 17.74 -49.35 -18.48
N ARG A 224 18.37 -50.22 -19.27
CA ARG A 224 18.02 -51.66 -19.30
C ARG A 224 18.13 -52.36 -17.94
N ARG A 225 18.94 -51.84 -17.00
CA ARG A 225 19.09 -52.41 -15.65
C ARG A 225 18.05 -51.86 -14.67
N SER A 226 17.67 -50.58 -14.79
CA SER A 226 16.71 -49.90 -13.90
C SER A 226 15.26 -49.92 -14.38
N ALA A 227 15.01 -50.34 -15.63
CA ALA A 227 13.69 -50.27 -16.28
C ALA A 227 12.56 -50.91 -15.47
N ASN A 228 12.78 -52.09 -14.87
CA ASN A 228 11.75 -52.75 -14.06
C ASN A 228 11.39 -51.95 -12.80
N GLN A 229 12.37 -51.34 -12.14
CA GLN A 229 12.17 -50.54 -10.94
C GLN A 229 11.40 -49.25 -11.26
N PHE A 230 11.77 -48.57 -12.34
CA PHE A 230 11.02 -47.41 -12.83
C PHE A 230 9.62 -47.76 -13.29
N TYR A 231 9.44 -48.91 -13.95
CA TYR A 231 8.12 -49.39 -14.34
C TYR A 231 7.22 -49.60 -13.11
N SER A 232 7.72 -50.22 -12.04
CA SER A 232 6.98 -50.33 -10.78
C SER A 232 6.62 -48.98 -10.17
N MET A 233 7.53 -47.99 -10.20
CA MET A 233 7.24 -46.63 -9.75
C MET A 233 6.17 -45.93 -10.61
N VAL A 234 6.20 -46.13 -11.94
CA VAL A 234 5.15 -45.66 -12.86
C VAL A 234 3.81 -46.34 -12.59
N GLN A 235 3.81 -47.64 -12.25
CA GLN A 235 2.59 -48.35 -11.84
C GLN A 235 2.01 -47.76 -10.54
N SER A 236 2.86 -47.44 -9.55
CA SER A 236 2.42 -46.73 -8.35
C SER A 236 1.79 -45.38 -8.70
N ALA A 237 2.42 -44.58 -9.56
CA ALA A 237 1.85 -43.32 -10.03
C ALA A 237 0.49 -43.50 -10.73
N ASN A 238 0.34 -44.52 -11.58
CA ASN A 238 -0.92 -44.83 -12.25
C ASN A 238 -2.03 -45.29 -11.29
N SER A 239 -1.68 -45.87 -10.13
CA SER A 239 -2.66 -46.20 -9.09
C SER A 239 -3.37 -44.95 -8.56
N HIS A 240 -2.66 -43.82 -8.45
CA HIS A 240 -3.25 -42.56 -8.00
C HIS A 240 -4.26 -41.99 -9.00
N VAL A 241 -4.16 -42.30 -10.30
CA VAL A 241 -5.18 -41.87 -11.30
C VAL A 241 -6.55 -42.43 -10.96
N ARG A 242 -6.65 -43.73 -10.61
CA ARG A 242 -7.92 -44.33 -10.21
C ARG A 242 -8.46 -43.72 -8.92
N ARG A 243 -7.57 -43.48 -7.95
CA ARG A 243 -7.94 -42.82 -6.69
C ARG A 243 -8.52 -41.42 -6.95
N LEU A 244 -7.83 -40.61 -7.75
CA LEU A 244 -8.27 -39.26 -8.12
C LEU A 244 -9.61 -39.25 -8.86
N MET A 245 -9.85 -40.22 -9.75
CA MET A 245 -11.14 -40.38 -10.41
C MET A 245 -12.27 -40.70 -9.42
N ASN A 246 -12.01 -41.59 -8.45
CA ASN A 246 -12.99 -41.91 -7.41
C ASN A 246 -13.24 -40.72 -6.47
N GLU A 247 -12.19 -39.97 -6.13
CA GLU A 247 -12.28 -38.75 -5.31
C GLU A 247 -13.06 -37.65 -6.02
N LYS A 248 -12.83 -37.45 -7.32
CA LYS A 248 -13.63 -36.57 -8.18
C LYS A 248 -15.10 -36.98 -8.17
N ALA A 249 -15.40 -38.26 -8.40
CA ALA A 249 -16.77 -38.77 -8.39
C ALA A 249 -17.45 -38.58 -7.02
N ALA A 250 -16.71 -38.75 -5.92
CA ALA A 250 -17.21 -38.51 -4.57
C ALA A 250 -17.55 -37.03 -4.36
N HIS A 251 -16.68 -36.10 -4.77
CA HIS A 251 -16.95 -34.67 -4.68
C HIS A 251 -18.08 -34.21 -5.59
N GLU A 252 -18.23 -34.80 -6.78
CA GLU A 252 -19.38 -34.56 -7.66
C GLU A 252 -20.68 -35.01 -6.98
N GLN A 253 -20.67 -36.19 -6.34
CA GLN A 253 -21.81 -36.68 -5.58
C GLN A 253 -22.15 -35.79 -4.37
N GLU A 254 -21.15 -35.33 -3.63
CA GLU A 254 -21.34 -34.40 -2.50
C GLU A 254 -21.90 -33.05 -2.98
N MET A 255 -21.43 -32.53 -4.12
CA MET A 255 -21.94 -31.32 -4.74
C MET A 255 -23.43 -31.47 -5.09
N GLU A 256 -23.80 -32.59 -5.70
CA GLU A 256 -25.18 -32.85 -6.11
C GLU A 256 -26.11 -32.96 -4.89
N GLN A 257 -25.65 -33.65 -3.83
CA GLN A 257 -26.38 -33.70 -2.56
C GLN A 257 -26.55 -32.31 -1.93
N ALA A 258 -25.53 -31.45 -2.01
CA ALA A 258 -25.61 -30.08 -1.50
C ALA A 258 -26.58 -29.22 -2.31
N LYS A 259 -26.59 -29.34 -3.65
CA LYS A 259 -27.57 -28.68 -4.54
C LYS A 259 -29.00 -29.09 -4.17
N GLU A 260 -29.25 -30.39 -4.04
CA GLU A 260 -30.57 -30.92 -3.68
C GLU A 260 -30.99 -30.48 -2.26
N SER A 261 -30.07 -30.46 -1.30
CA SER A 261 -30.33 -29.95 0.05
C SER A 261 -30.73 -28.47 0.03
N PHE A 262 -30.02 -27.65 -0.75
CA PHE A 262 -30.32 -26.22 -0.92
C PHE A 262 -31.69 -26.01 -1.58
N LYS A 263 -32.00 -26.77 -2.64
CA LYS A 263 -33.31 -26.75 -3.33
C LYS A 263 -34.45 -27.07 -2.38
N ASN A 264 -34.29 -28.07 -1.52
CA ASN A 264 -35.26 -28.43 -0.51
C ASN A 264 -35.44 -27.32 0.54
N ALA A 265 -34.35 -26.71 1.01
CA ALA A 265 -34.42 -25.57 1.92
C ALA A 265 -35.14 -24.37 1.29
N LEU A 266 -34.82 -24.04 0.02
CA LEU A 266 -35.44 -22.94 -0.73
C LEU A 266 -36.95 -23.19 -0.95
N THR A 267 -37.33 -24.42 -1.26
CA THR A 267 -38.75 -24.82 -1.37
C THR A 267 -39.49 -24.66 -0.04
N GLY A 268 -38.83 -24.97 1.08
CA GLY A 268 -39.36 -24.71 2.43
C GLY A 268 -39.58 -23.23 2.71
N ILE A 269 -38.62 -22.37 2.35
CA ILE A 269 -38.73 -20.91 2.48
C ILE A 269 -39.89 -20.37 1.63
N LEU A 270 -40.02 -20.82 0.39
CA LEU A 270 -41.12 -20.41 -0.49
C LEU A 270 -42.49 -20.77 0.09
N THR A 271 -42.62 -21.98 0.63
CA THR A 271 -43.85 -22.43 1.30
C THR A 271 -44.24 -21.49 2.46
N GLN A 272 -43.26 -21.06 3.26
CA GLN A 272 -43.50 -20.10 4.35
C GLN A 272 -43.94 -18.72 3.80
N PHE A 273 -43.28 -18.22 2.75
CA PHE A 273 -43.71 -16.98 2.10
C PHE A 273 -45.12 -17.07 1.53
N GLU A 274 -45.50 -18.20 0.93
CA GLU A 274 -46.87 -18.43 0.45
C GLU A 274 -47.91 -18.35 1.57
N GLN A 275 -47.62 -18.95 2.73
CA GLN A 275 -48.48 -18.86 3.91
C GLN A 275 -48.62 -17.42 4.41
N ILE A 276 -47.51 -16.68 4.48
CA ILE A 276 -47.49 -15.27 4.90
C ILE A 276 -48.31 -14.40 3.93
N VAL A 277 -48.09 -14.57 2.62
CA VAL A 277 -48.86 -13.88 1.58
C VAL A 277 -50.34 -14.22 1.65
N ALA A 278 -50.70 -15.48 1.96
CA ALA A 278 -52.09 -15.89 2.17
C ALA A 278 -52.74 -15.18 3.35
N VAL A 279 -52.03 -14.98 4.47
CA VAL A 279 -52.51 -14.20 5.62
C VAL A 279 -52.77 -12.75 5.24
N PHE A 280 -51.86 -12.11 4.50
CA PHE A 280 -52.07 -10.74 4.03
C PHE A 280 -53.25 -10.63 3.07
N ASN A 281 -53.37 -11.57 2.11
CA ASN A 281 -54.51 -11.63 1.20
C ASN A 281 -55.84 -11.86 1.93
N ALA A 282 -55.85 -12.63 3.02
CA ALA A 282 -57.04 -12.80 3.86
C ALA A 282 -57.36 -11.51 4.63
N SER A 283 -56.33 -10.80 5.12
CA SER A 283 -56.45 -9.54 5.88
C SER A 283 -56.98 -8.39 5.01
N THR A 284 -56.75 -8.42 3.70
CA THR A 284 -57.27 -7.43 2.74
C THR A 284 -58.71 -7.71 2.30
N ARG A 285 -59.34 -8.82 2.72
CA ARG A 285 -60.76 -9.10 2.42
C ARG A 285 -61.65 -8.17 3.24
N GLN A 286 -62.73 -7.67 2.64
CA GLN A 286 -63.67 -6.72 3.25
C GLN A 286 -64.01 -7.02 4.72
N LYS A 287 -64.31 -8.29 5.02
CA LYS A 287 -64.67 -8.78 6.37
C LYS A 287 -63.61 -8.46 7.45
N ALA A 288 -62.33 -8.57 7.14
CA ALA A 288 -61.24 -8.22 8.05
C ALA A 288 -60.81 -6.75 7.88
N TRP A 289 -60.77 -6.29 6.62
CA TRP A 289 -60.31 -4.98 6.22
C TRP A 289 -61.03 -3.84 6.93
N ASP A 290 -62.35 -3.91 7.06
CA ASP A 290 -63.15 -2.85 7.68
C ASP A 290 -62.88 -2.66 9.18
N HIS A 291 -62.35 -3.69 9.85
CA HIS A 291 -61.99 -3.64 11.27
C HIS A 291 -60.61 -3.02 11.52
N PHE A 292 -59.73 -2.99 10.51
CA PHE A 292 -58.41 -2.38 10.65
C PHE A 292 -58.48 -0.86 10.53
N SER A 293 -57.64 -0.16 11.29
CA SER A 293 -57.45 1.29 11.15
C SER A 293 -56.76 1.65 9.84
N LYS A 294 -56.89 2.93 9.42
CA LYS A 294 -56.24 3.43 8.19
C LYS A 294 -54.72 3.24 8.19
N ALA A 295 -54.06 3.40 9.33
CA ALA A 295 -52.62 3.17 9.48
C ALA A 295 -52.26 1.69 9.35
N GLN A 296 -53.01 0.80 10.01
CA GLN A 296 -52.81 -0.65 9.92
C GLN A 296 -53.00 -1.17 8.49
N ARG A 297 -54.05 -0.70 7.79
CA ARG A 297 -54.30 -1.03 6.37
C ARG A 297 -53.11 -0.66 5.48
N LYS A 298 -52.53 0.53 5.67
CA LYS A 298 -51.35 0.98 4.93
C LYS A 298 -50.15 0.06 5.18
N ASN A 299 -49.91 -0.33 6.44
CA ASN A 299 -48.81 -1.24 6.78
C ASN A 299 -49.02 -2.64 6.19
N ILE A 300 -50.24 -3.21 6.27
CA ILE A 300 -50.58 -4.51 5.69
C ILE A 300 -50.35 -4.52 4.18
N ASP A 301 -50.73 -3.45 3.46
CA ASP A 301 -50.50 -3.35 2.01
C ASP A 301 -49.00 -3.31 1.67
N ILE A 302 -48.20 -2.58 2.45
CA ILE A 302 -46.73 -2.52 2.28
C ILE A 302 -46.10 -3.89 2.53
N TRP A 303 -46.41 -4.54 3.65
CA TRP A 303 -45.87 -5.85 3.97
C TRP A 303 -46.28 -6.91 2.95
N ARG A 304 -47.52 -6.86 2.48
CA ARG A 304 -48.02 -7.74 1.42
C ARG A 304 -47.18 -7.62 0.16
N LYS A 305 -46.99 -6.40 -0.35
CA LYS A 305 -46.19 -6.14 -1.56
C LYS A 305 -44.76 -6.64 -1.38
N HIS A 306 -44.13 -6.31 -0.25
CA HIS A 306 -42.76 -6.73 0.02
C HIS A 306 -42.61 -8.26 0.12
N SER A 307 -43.55 -8.96 0.76
CA SER A 307 -43.54 -10.42 0.84
C SER A 307 -43.84 -11.10 -0.51
N GLU A 308 -44.71 -10.51 -1.34
CA GLU A 308 -44.95 -10.98 -2.71
C GLU A 308 -43.70 -10.83 -3.59
N GLU A 309 -42.98 -9.71 -3.48
CA GLU A 309 -41.70 -9.47 -4.18
C GLU A 309 -40.62 -10.49 -3.78
N LEU A 310 -40.40 -10.69 -2.47
CA LEU A 310 -39.42 -11.66 -1.98
C LEU A 310 -39.77 -13.10 -2.39
N ARG A 311 -41.05 -13.48 -2.31
CA ARG A 311 -41.51 -14.79 -2.79
C ARG A 311 -41.20 -14.98 -4.28
N ASN A 312 -41.48 -13.97 -5.10
CA ASN A 312 -41.24 -14.06 -6.55
C ASN A 312 -39.74 -14.18 -6.86
N ALA A 313 -38.88 -13.43 -6.16
CA ALA A 313 -37.43 -13.52 -6.32
C ALA A 313 -36.91 -14.92 -5.99
N HIS A 314 -37.32 -15.51 -4.86
CA HIS A 314 -36.95 -16.87 -4.49
C HIS A 314 -37.54 -17.92 -5.44
N SER A 315 -38.73 -17.68 -5.99
CA SER A 315 -39.35 -18.58 -6.96
C SER A 315 -38.61 -18.57 -8.30
N GLU A 316 -38.13 -17.40 -8.73
CA GLU A 316 -37.31 -17.27 -9.93
C GLU A 316 -35.96 -17.97 -9.76
N GLN A 317 -35.34 -17.85 -8.58
CA GLN A 317 -34.11 -18.57 -8.24
C GLN A 317 -34.30 -20.10 -8.32
N LEU A 318 -35.40 -20.63 -7.78
CA LEU A 318 -35.70 -22.07 -7.85
C LEU A 318 -35.97 -22.53 -9.30
N MET A 319 -36.64 -21.70 -10.11
CA MET A 319 -36.87 -22.00 -11.52
C MET A 319 -35.58 -21.92 -12.36
N GLY A 320 -34.65 -21.05 -11.99
CA GLY A 320 -33.32 -20.98 -12.59
C GLY A 320 -32.55 -22.28 -12.42
N ILE A 321 -32.51 -22.80 -11.19
CA ILE A 321 -31.86 -24.08 -10.86
C ILE A 321 -32.47 -25.24 -11.68
N ARG A 322 -33.80 -25.32 -11.77
CA ARG A 322 -34.47 -26.39 -12.54
C ARG A 322 -34.14 -26.35 -14.04
N ARG A 323 -34.03 -25.16 -14.64
CA ARG A 323 -33.67 -25.02 -16.06
C ARG A 323 -32.23 -25.46 -16.33
N GLU A 324 -31.33 -25.18 -15.40
CA GLU A 324 -29.93 -25.62 -15.48
C GLU A 324 -29.84 -27.16 -15.42
N GLU A 325 -30.57 -27.80 -14.49
CA GLU A 325 -30.69 -29.26 -14.40
C GLU A 325 -31.29 -29.90 -15.68
N GLU A 326 -32.31 -29.30 -16.29
CA GLU A 326 -32.93 -29.81 -17.53
C GLU A 326 -31.97 -29.76 -18.74
N MET A 327 -31.02 -28.82 -18.76
CA MET A 327 -30.02 -28.70 -19.83
C MET A 327 -28.87 -29.70 -19.67
N GLU A 328 -28.59 -30.19 -18.46
CA GLU A 328 -27.51 -31.16 -18.18
C GLU A 328 -27.88 -32.61 -18.55
N MET A 329 -29.16 -32.94 -18.76
CA MET A 329 -29.66 -34.30 -18.98
C MET A 329 -29.80 -34.72 -20.46
N SER A 330 -29.48 -33.85 -21.43
CA SER A 330 -29.82 -34.05 -22.86
C SER A 330 -28.76 -34.76 -23.71
N ASP A 331 -27.60 -35.14 -23.17
CA ASP A 331 -26.43 -35.55 -23.99
C ASP A 331 -26.06 -37.05 -23.96
N ASP A 332 -26.95 -37.94 -23.49
CA ASP A 332 -26.60 -39.36 -23.31
C ASP A 332 -27.67 -40.37 -23.81
N ASP A 333 -27.91 -40.41 -25.14
CA ASP A 333 -28.47 -41.64 -25.75
C ASP A 333 -28.15 -41.76 -27.25
N SER A 334 -27.20 -42.63 -27.63
CA SER A 334 -27.26 -43.36 -28.92
C SER A 334 -26.16 -44.41 -29.09
N GLY A 335 -26.55 -45.68 -29.05
CA GLY A 335 -25.71 -46.76 -29.57
C GLY A 335 -26.36 -48.14 -29.52
N ASP A 336 -27.02 -48.58 -30.60
CA ASP A 336 -27.24 -50.00 -30.83
C ASP A 336 -27.22 -50.37 -32.33
N ASN A 337 -26.63 -51.54 -32.65
CA ASN A 337 -26.24 -51.95 -34.01
C ASN A 337 -26.76 -53.37 -34.32
N PRO A 338 -27.53 -53.62 -35.41
CA PRO A 338 -27.96 -54.96 -35.75
C PRO A 338 -27.35 -55.47 -37.06
N SER A 339 -26.98 -56.76 -37.12
CA SER A 339 -26.73 -57.45 -38.38
C SER A 339 -26.93 -58.97 -38.27
N LYS A 340 -27.88 -59.51 -39.03
CA LYS A 340 -27.88 -60.91 -39.50
C LYS A 340 -28.25 -60.98 -40.99
N LYS A 341 -27.36 -61.62 -41.76
CA LYS A 341 -27.45 -62.00 -43.19
C LYS A 341 -28.41 -63.19 -43.40
N LEU A 342 -28.97 -63.37 -44.62
CA LEU A 342 -28.45 -64.30 -45.67
C LEU A 342 -29.40 -64.54 -46.88
N ARG A 343 -28.88 -64.20 -48.08
CA ARG A 343 -28.89 -64.78 -49.47
C ARG A 343 -30.13 -65.35 -50.18
N VAL A 344 -30.28 -64.96 -51.46
CA VAL A 344 -30.91 -65.74 -52.55
C VAL A 344 -30.27 -65.44 -53.94
N ASP A 345 -29.87 -66.52 -54.64
CA ASP A 345 -29.92 -66.93 -56.08
C ASP A 345 -29.64 -66.03 -57.32
N ASP A 346 -29.28 -66.65 -58.45
CA ASP A 346 -28.61 -66.04 -59.63
C ASP A 346 -29.43 -65.02 -60.49
N SER A 347 -30.77 -65.07 -60.48
CA SER A 347 -31.61 -63.98 -61.01
C SER A 347 -31.63 -62.78 -60.05
N ALA A 348 -31.59 -63.09 -58.75
CA ALA A 348 -31.30 -62.11 -57.73
C ALA A 348 -29.84 -61.66 -57.78
N LEU A 349 -28.85 -62.38 -58.35
CA LEU A 349 -27.50 -61.84 -58.60
C LEU A 349 -27.46 -60.77 -59.70
N ALA A 350 -28.28 -60.87 -60.74
CA ALA A 350 -28.38 -59.82 -61.76
C ALA A 350 -29.14 -58.59 -61.24
N ALA A 351 -30.25 -58.81 -60.52
CA ALA A 351 -30.95 -57.74 -59.81
C ALA A 351 -30.11 -57.14 -58.68
N GLN A 352 -29.33 -57.96 -57.97
CA GLN A 352 -28.37 -57.55 -56.95
C GLN A 352 -27.17 -56.87 -57.59
N ALA A 353 -26.73 -57.22 -58.80
CA ALA A 353 -25.67 -56.48 -59.49
C ALA A 353 -26.16 -55.09 -59.91
N TYR A 354 -27.43 -54.97 -60.35
CA TYR A 354 -28.03 -53.68 -60.66
C TYR A 354 -28.28 -52.84 -59.40
N ALA A 355 -28.79 -53.46 -58.33
CA ALA A 355 -28.99 -52.82 -57.03
C ALA A 355 -27.65 -52.46 -56.37
N LEU A 356 -26.63 -53.31 -56.46
CA LEU A 356 -25.27 -53.00 -56.00
C LEU A 356 -24.63 -51.90 -56.83
N LYS A 357 -24.96 -51.77 -58.12
CA LYS A 357 -24.51 -50.66 -58.97
C LYS A 357 -25.18 -49.36 -58.57
N GLU A 358 -26.49 -49.38 -58.35
CA GLU A 358 -27.25 -48.22 -57.85
C GLU A 358 -26.81 -47.84 -56.44
N GLU A 359 -26.53 -48.81 -55.58
CA GLU A 359 -25.93 -48.61 -54.26
C GLU A 359 -24.49 -48.09 -54.39
N ASN A 360 -23.70 -48.56 -55.37
CA ASN A 360 -22.36 -48.00 -55.62
C ASN A 360 -22.43 -46.55 -56.10
N ASP A 361 -23.39 -46.22 -56.97
CA ASP A 361 -23.61 -44.86 -57.47
C ASP A 361 -24.13 -43.96 -56.35
N SER A 362 -25.02 -44.46 -55.49
CA SER A 362 -25.48 -43.79 -54.28
C SER A 362 -24.34 -43.58 -53.28
N LEU A 363 -23.52 -44.60 -53.00
CA LEU A 363 -22.36 -44.51 -52.12
C LEU A 363 -21.29 -43.57 -52.70
N ARG A 364 -21.13 -43.51 -54.03
CA ARG A 364 -20.26 -42.54 -54.69
C ARG A 364 -20.78 -41.13 -54.46
N TRP A 365 -22.08 -40.88 -54.62
CA TRP A 365 -22.68 -39.58 -54.33
C TRP A 365 -22.59 -39.23 -52.85
N GLN A 366 -22.73 -40.20 -51.96
CA GLN A 366 -22.61 -40.02 -50.52
C GLN A 366 -21.16 -39.76 -50.11
N LEU A 367 -20.18 -40.43 -50.74
CA LEU A 367 -18.76 -40.14 -50.56
C LEU A 367 -18.39 -38.77 -51.13
N ASP A 368 -18.98 -38.34 -52.24
CA ASP A 368 -18.77 -37.00 -52.79
C ASP A 368 -19.42 -35.93 -51.90
N ALA A 369 -20.57 -36.23 -51.29
CA ALA A 369 -21.20 -35.38 -50.28
C ALA A 369 -20.32 -35.28 -49.03
N TYR A 370 -19.86 -36.41 -48.47
CA TYR A 370 -18.93 -36.41 -47.34
C TYR A 370 -17.59 -35.76 -47.69
N ARG A 371 -17.10 -35.91 -48.92
CA ARG A 371 -15.88 -35.24 -49.38
C ARG A 371 -16.08 -33.73 -49.44
N ASN A 372 -17.21 -33.27 -49.96
CA ASN A 372 -17.58 -31.86 -49.94
C ASN A 372 -17.77 -31.34 -48.52
N GLU A 373 -18.39 -32.12 -47.63
CA GLU A 373 -18.58 -31.75 -46.22
C GLU A 373 -17.23 -31.68 -45.48
N VAL A 374 -16.31 -32.61 -45.75
CA VAL A 374 -14.94 -32.56 -45.20
C VAL A 374 -14.14 -31.39 -45.79
N GLU A 375 -14.30 -31.07 -47.06
CA GLU A 375 -13.68 -29.90 -47.69
C GLU A 375 -14.23 -28.60 -47.07
N LEU A 376 -15.54 -28.55 -46.83
CA LEU A 376 -16.22 -27.45 -46.13
C LEU A 376 -15.72 -27.32 -44.70
N LEU A 377 -15.63 -28.42 -43.95
CA LEU A 377 -15.11 -28.45 -42.58
C LEU A 377 -13.62 -28.08 -42.52
N LYS A 378 -12.82 -28.44 -43.53
CA LYS A 378 -11.42 -27.98 -43.63
C LYS A 378 -11.35 -26.48 -43.93
N GLN A 379 -12.25 -25.97 -44.75
CA GLN A 379 -12.33 -24.56 -45.09
C GLN A 379 -12.83 -23.73 -43.89
N GLU A 380 -13.83 -24.23 -43.16
CA GLU A 380 -14.33 -23.67 -41.90
C GLU A 380 -13.25 -23.73 -40.82
N LYS A 381 -12.53 -24.84 -40.66
CA LYS A 381 -11.40 -24.93 -39.71
C LYS A 381 -10.26 -23.98 -40.09
N GLY A 382 -9.95 -23.85 -41.37
CA GLY A 382 -8.96 -22.89 -41.89
C GLY A 382 -9.39 -21.42 -41.71
N GLN A 383 -10.70 -21.13 -41.79
CA GLN A 383 -11.26 -19.84 -41.40
C GLN A 383 -11.22 -19.66 -39.89
N LEU A 384 -11.60 -20.67 -39.10
CA LEU A 384 -11.63 -20.62 -37.64
C LEU A 384 -10.25 -20.28 -37.07
N PHE A 385 -9.18 -20.91 -37.56
CA PHE A 385 -7.80 -20.58 -37.15
C PHE A 385 -7.38 -19.15 -37.50
N ARG A 386 -7.74 -18.64 -38.70
CA ARG A 386 -7.48 -17.23 -39.05
C ARG A 386 -8.33 -16.27 -38.21
N THR A 387 -9.55 -16.66 -37.89
CA THR A 387 -10.51 -15.84 -37.16
C THR A 387 -10.15 -15.81 -35.68
N GLU A 388 -9.72 -16.92 -35.08
CA GLU A 388 -9.20 -16.99 -33.70
C GLU A 388 -7.89 -16.21 -33.54
N GLU A 389 -6.93 -16.31 -34.47
CA GLU A 389 -5.69 -15.54 -34.40
C GLU A 389 -5.94 -14.02 -34.62
N SER A 390 -6.94 -13.67 -35.43
CA SER A 390 -7.37 -12.27 -35.62
C SER A 390 -8.15 -11.76 -34.40
N LEU A 391 -9.09 -12.54 -33.86
CA LEU A 391 -9.87 -12.18 -32.66
C LEU A 391 -8.97 -12.02 -31.45
N THR A 392 -7.97 -12.87 -31.26
CA THR A 392 -7.04 -12.77 -30.13
C THR A 392 -6.16 -11.52 -30.24
N LYS A 393 -5.70 -11.16 -31.45
CA LYS A 393 -4.97 -9.90 -31.69
C LYS A 393 -5.87 -8.67 -31.52
N ASP A 394 -7.12 -8.72 -31.97
CA ASP A 394 -8.10 -7.64 -31.80
C ASP A 394 -8.53 -7.48 -30.34
N GLN A 395 -8.68 -8.58 -29.59
CA GLN A 395 -8.95 -8.55 -28.15
C GLN A 395 -7.75 -7.97 -27.38
N GLN A 396 -6.52 -8.35 -27.74
CA GLN A 396 -5.31 -7.75 -27.15
C GLN A 396 -5.20 -6.25 -27.47
N LEU A 397 -5.52 -5.83 -28.70
CA LEU A 397 -5.55 -4.43 -29.10
C LEU A 397 -6.64 -3.64 -28.37
N GLN A 398 -7.84 -4.19 -28.22
CA GLN A 398 -8.93 -3.58 -27.45
C GLN A 398 -8.56 -3.41 -25.99
N PHE A 399 -7.95 -4.43 -25.37
CA PHE A 399 -7.50 -4.35 -23.98
C PHE A 399 -6.41 -3.28 -23.80
N LEU A 400 -5.45 -3.23 -24.72
CA LEU A 400 -4.40 -2.21 -24.71
C LEU A 400 -4.98 -0.80 -24.92
N GLN A 401 -5.94 -0.66 -25.83
CA GLN A 401 -6.63 0.61 -26.09
C GLN A 401 -7.43 1.07 -24.88
N GLN A 402 -8.15 0.17 -24.22
CA GLN A 402 -8.90 0.46 -22.99
C GLN A 402 -7.97 0.83 -21.83
N THR A 403 -6.81 0.17 -21.72
CA THR A 403 -5.77 0.49 -20.73
C THR A 403 -5.18 1.88 -20.98
N MET A 404 -4.85 2.22 -22.24
CA MET A 404 -4.37 3.56 -22.58
C MET A 404 -5.41 4.64 -22.30
N GLN A 405 -6.69 4.38 -22.57
CA GLN A 405 -7.77 5.33 -22.34
C GLN A 405 -7.98 5.56 -20.84
N GLY A 406 -7.92 4.50 -20.02
CA GLY A 406 -7.94 4.60 -18.56
C GLY A 406 -6.76 5.40 -18.00
N MET A 407 -5.55 5.16 -18.52
CA MET A 407 -4.35 5.91 -18.12
C MET A 407 -4.44 7.39 -18.52
N GLN A 408 -4.98 7.69 -19.70
CA GLN A 408 -5.23 9.07 -20.14
C GLN A 408 -6.24 9.78 -19.23
N GLN A 409 -7.28 9.07 -18.78
CA GLN A 409 -8.29 9.61 -17.87
C GLN A 409 -7.74 9.86 -16.46
N GLN A 410 -6.86 8.96 -15.96
CA GLN A 410 -6.11 9.21 -14.72
C GLN A 410 -5.19 10.43 -14.84
N LEU A 411 -4.47 10.60 -15.95
CA LEU A 411 -3.62 11.78 -16.17
C LEU A 411 -4.44 13.08 -16.18
N LEU A 412 -5.62 13.08 -16.79
CA LEU A 412 -6.53 14.23 -16.76
C LEU A 412 -7.04 14.53 -15.34
N SER A 413 -7.41 13.49 -14.59
CA SER A 413 -7.84 13.63 -13.18
C SER A 413 -6.73 14.22 -12.31
N VAL A 414 -5.48 13.72 -12.47
CA VAL A 414 -4.32 14.24 -11.72
C VAL A 414 -4.00 15.68 -12.13
N GLN A 415 -4.16 16.04 -13.40
CA GLN A 415 -3.97 17.40 -13.88
C GLN A 415 -5.03 18.36 -13.29
N GLU A 416 -6.29 17.91 -13.19
CA GLU A 416 -7.38 18.67 -12.57
C GLU A 416 -7.16 18.86 -11.06
N GLU A 417 -6.76 17.80 -10.35
CA GLU A 417 -6.39 17.89 -8.94
C GLU A 417 -5.23 18.86 -8.70
N LEU A 418 -4.20 18.84 -9.56
CA LEU A 418 -3.06 19.76 -9.47
C LEU A 418 -3.49 21.21 -9.69
N ASN A 419 -4.41 21.47 -10.64
CA ASN A 419 -4.97 22.79 -10.86
C ASN A 419 -5.83 23.26 -9.68
N ASN A 420 -6.66 22.39 -9.11
CA ASN A 420 -7.45 22.70 -7.92
C ASN A 420 -6.53 23.03 -6.73
N LYS A 421 -5.50 22.21 -6.48
CA LYS A 421 -4.51 22.47 -5.43
C LYS A 421 -3.73 23.76 -5.64
N LYS A 422 -3.46 24.13 -6.90
CA LYS A 422 -2.82 25.41 -7.23
C LYS A 422 -3.74 26.59 -6.89
N SER A 423 -5.04 26.49 -7.20
CA SER A 423 -6.03 27.51 -6.85
C SER A 423 -6.22 27.65 -5.34
N GLU A 424 -6.30 26.53 -4.61
CA GLU A 424 -6.37 26.52 -3.15
C GLU A 424 -5.14 27.20 -2.51
N LEU A 425 -3.94 26.94 -3.06
CA LEU A 425 -2.71 27.57 -2.59
C LEU A 425 -2.71 29.09 -2.84
N GLU A 426 -3.28 29.54 -3.96
CA GLU A 426 -3.39 30.97 -4.28
C GLU A 426 -4.37 31.68 -3.33
N GLN A 427 -5.54 31.08 -3.08
CA GLN A 427 -6.48 31.59 -2.07
C GLN A 427 -5.87 31.62 -0.67
N ALA A 428 -5.16 30.56 -0.25
CA ALA A 428 -4.50 30.52 1.04
C ALA A 428 -3.42 31.60 1.18
N LYS A 429 -2.71 31.94 0.08
CA LYS A 429 -1.77 33.06 0.05
C LYS A 429 -2.48 34.40 0.20
N GLU A 430 -3.60 34.61 -0.51
CA GLU A 430 -4.39 35.84 -0.38
C GLU A 430 -4.94 36.01 1.04
N GLU A 431 -5.51 34.96 1.63
CA GLU A 431 -5.96 34.96 3.03
C GLU A 431 -4.81 35.22 4.01
N GLN A 432 -3.62 34.63 3.77
CA GLN A 432 -2.43 34.91 4.56
C GLN A 432 -2.01 36.38 4.45
N THR A 433 -2.02 36.97 3.26
CA THR A 433 -1.70 38.39 3.08
C THR A 433 -2.74 39.30 3.75
N HIS A 434 -4.02 38.92 3.70
CA HIS A 434 -5.10 39.67 4.33
C HIS A 434 -5.02 39.63 5.86
N THR A 435 -4.80 38.44 6.43
CA THR A 435 -4.61 38.26 7.87
C THR A 435 -3.34 38.96 8.36
N GLN A 436 -2.25 38.93 7.58
CA GLN A 436 -1.02 39.66 7.90
C GLN A 436 -1.21 41.19 7.83
N ALA A 437 -2.01 41.69 6.89
CA ALA A 437 -2.38 43.11 6.83
C ALA A 437 -3.26 43.51 8.03
N MET A 438 -4.23 42.67 8.40
CA MET A 438 -5.09 42.92 9.57
C MET A 438 -4.31 42.87 10.89
N LEU A 439 -3.32 41.98 11.01
CA LEU A 439 -2.39 41.94 12.15
C LEU A 439 -1.51 43.20 12.23
N LYS A 440 -1.06 43.74 11.10
CA LYS A 440 -0.35 45.04 11.08
C LYS A 440 -1.24 46.18 11.56
N VAL A 441 -2.50 46.23 11.12
CA VAL A 441 -3.45 47.26 11.57
C VAL A 441 -3.73 47.14 13.07
N LEU A 442 -3.84 45.91 13.60
CA LEU A 442 -4.02 45.67 15.03
C LEU A 442 -2.76 46.04 15.85
N GLN A 443 -1.56 45.75 15.35
CA GLN A 443 -0.30 46.19 15.97
C GLN A 443 -0.14 47.72 15.95
N GLU A 444 -0.58 48.40 14.88
CA GLU A 444 -0.59 49.86 14.81
C GLU A 444 -1.64 50.49 15.74
N GLN A 445 -2.74 49.78 16.03
CA GLN A 445 -3.73 50.17 17.04
C GLN A 445 -3.25 49.91 18.48
N GLU A 446 -2.44 48.87 18.72
CA GLU A 446 -1.84 48.57 20.04
C GLU A 446 -0.73 49.57 20.42
N ILE A 447 -0.08 50.24 19.46
CA ILE A 447 0.93 51.29 19.71
C ILE A 447 0.29 52.61 20.19
N ASN A 448 -1.04 52.79 20.06
CA ASN A 448 -1.74 54.00 20.52
C ASN A 448 -2.56 53.82 21.82
N VAL A 449 -2.44 52.67 22.52
CA VAL A 449 -3.24 52.39 23.75
C VAL A 449 -2.38 52.02 24.98
N LEU A 450 -1.07 51.81 24.86
CA LEU A 450 -0.19 51.49 26.00
C LEU A 450 0.48 52.73 26.63
N THR A 451 -0.32 53.59 27.28
CA THR A 451 0.19 54.57 28.28
C THR A 451 -0.63 54.58 29.58
N VAL A 452 -1.42 53.55 29.86
CA VAL A 452 -2.08 53.42 31.17
C VAL A 452 -2.03 51.97 31.64
N ALA A 453 -1.65 51.80 32.92
CA ALA A 453 -1.58 50.56 33.69
C ALA A 453 -0.26 49.77 33.63
N LEU A 454 0.84 50.42 34.00
CA LEU A 454 1.74 49.82 34.99
C LEU A 454 0.97 49.70 36.30
N VAL A 455 0.99 48.51 36.92
CA VAL A 455 1.08 48.24 38.38
C VAL A 455 0.54 46.83 38.67
N ASN A 456 1.42 45.97 39.24
CA ASN A 456 1.21 44.65 39.86
C ASN A 456 1.12 43.45 38.87
N GLN A 457 1.95 42.40 38.90
CA GLN A 457 2.85 41.81 39.89
C GLN A 457 3.98 41.02 39.18
N ASP A 458 5.21 41.12 39.70
CA ASP A 458 6.28 40.13 39.52
C ASP A 458 5.78 38.73 39.95
N ARG A 459 5.86 37.67 39.15
CA ARG A 459 7.04 36.94 38.60
C ARG A 459 7.80 36.13 39.65
N GLU A 460 7.22 35.01 40.06
CA GLU A 460 8.01 33.81 40.38
C GLU A 460 8.14 32.90 39.15
N LYS A 461 9.36 32.42 38.97
CA LYS A 461 9.86 31.61 37.87
C LYS A 461 9.62 30.12 38.12
N ASN A 462 9.69 29.39 37.01
CA ASN A 462 10.35 28.09 36.87
C ASN A 462 9.51 26.81 37.07
N SER A 463 9.08 26.22 35.94
CA SER A 463 9.37 24.80 35.66
C SER A 463 9.01 24.47 34.22
N GLU A 464 10.02 23.99 33.49
CA GLU A 464 9.94 23.40 32.15
C GLU A 464 8.85 22.31 32.07
N LYS A 465 7.92 22.42 31.12
CA LYS A 465 7.04 21.30 30.76
C LYS A 465 7.82 20.32 29.86
N ARG A 466 8.59 19.43 30.49
CA ARG A 466 8.82 18.09 29.94
C ARG A 466 7.44 17.42 29.81
N SER A 467 7.13 16.87 28.65
CA SER A 467 6.03 15.93 28.51
C SER A 467 6.22 14.82 29.56
N PRO A 468 5.24 14.56 30.45
CA PRO A 468 5.45 13.56 31.48
C PRO A 468 5.43 12.19 30.80
N GLY A 469 6.58 11.52 30.79
CA GLY A 469 6.67 10.08 30.58
C GLY A 469 5.80 9.31 31.58
N LEU A 470 5.73 7.98 31.39
CA LEU A 470 4.96 7.06 32.23
C LEU A 470 5.17 7.37 33.72
N LYS A 471 4.09 7.74 34.42
CA LYS A 471 4.12 8.20 35.81
C LYS A 471 4.01 7.03 36.81
N SER A 472 3.62 5.84 36.36
CA SER A 472 3.41 4.67 37.23
C SER A 472 3.47 3.35 36.44
N GLU A 473 3.89 2.27 37.10
CA GLU A 473 3.76 0.89 36.61
C GLU A 473 2.31 0.54 36.26
N LYS A 474 1.34 1.12 36.98
CA LYS A 474 -0.09 0.98 36.68
C LYS A 474 -0.44 1.54 35.29
N GLU A 475 0.14 2.68 34.89
CA GLU A 475 -0.10 3.25 33.55
C GLU A 475 0.49 2.36 32.46
N ALA A 476 1.68 1.78 32.68
CA ALA A 476 2.31 0.88 31.72
C ALA A 476 1.49 -0.40 31.49
N LEU A 477 0.94 -0.99 32.56
CA LEU A 477 0.04 -2.14 32.48
C LEU A 477 -1.23 -1.79 31.70
N LEU A 478 -1.85 -0.64 31.98
CA LEU A 478 -3.04 -0.19 31.26
C LEU A 478 -2.78 0.00 29.77
N ILE A 479 -1.66 0.63 29.42
CA ILE A 479 -1.27 0.80 28.01
C ILE A 479 -1.08 -0.56 27.35
N GLY A 480 -0.44 -1.53 28.03
CA GLY A 480 -0.28 -2.89 27.52
C GLY A 480 -1.62 -3.57 27.21
N ILE A 481 -2.56 -3.53 28.16
CA ILE A 481 -3.86 -4.19 28.01
C ILE A 481 -4.73 -3.48 26.96
N ILE A 482 -4.72 -2.14 26.93
CA ILE A 482 -5.49 -1.39 25.92
C ILE A 482 -4.88 -1.59 24.52
N SER A 483 -3.56 -1.69 24.41
CA SER A 483 -2.89 -1.98 23.13
C SER A 483 -3.26 -3.37 22.60
N THR A 484 -3.25 -4.41 23.44
CA THR A 484 -3.63 -5.76 23.01
C THR A 484 -5.11 -5.84 22.64
N PHE A 485 -5.98 -5.18 23.40
CA PHE A 485 -7.40 -5.09 23.08
C PHE A 485 -7.63 -4.38 21.74
N LEU A 486 -7.08 -3.18 21.53
CA LEU A 486 -7.28 -2.44 20.29
C LEU A 486 -6.60 -3.09 19.08
N HIS A 487 -5.53 -3.86 19.26
CA HIS A 487 -4.87 -4.58 18.18
C HIS A 487 -5.74 -5.66 17.55
N VAL A 488 -6.61 -6.31 18.34
CA VAL A 488 -7.56 -7.32 17.82
C VAL A 488 -8.88 -6.72 17.33
N HIS A 489 -9.06 -5.40 17.41
CA HIS A 489 -10.26 -4.68 16.96
C HIS A 489 -9.96 -3.81 15.72
N PRO A 490 -10.13 -4.33 14.48
CA PRO A 490 -9.72 -3.64 13.25
C PRO A 490 -10.44 -2.30 13.01
N PHE A 491 -11.65 -2.14 13.56
CA PHE A 491 -12.44 -0.91 13.44
C PHE A 491 -12.27 0.05 14.63
N GLY A 492 -11.43 -0.31 15.61
CA GLY A 492 -11.28 0.44 16.86
C GLY A 492 -12.47 0.27 17.81
N ALA A 493 -12.41 0.95 18.96
CA ALA A 493 -13.44 0.89 19.99
C ALA A 493 -13.76 2.28 20.55
N ASN A 494 -15.01 2.53 20.93
CA ASN A 494 -15.38 3.76 21.63
C ASN A 494 -14.92 3.70 23.10
N ILE A 495 -14.91 4.86 23.76
CA ILE A 495 -14.40 4.96 25.14
C ILE A 495 -15.25 4.14 26.12
N GLU A 496 -16.55 4.06 25.90
CA GLU A 496 -17.48 3.30 26.75
C GLU A 496 -17.23 1.79 26.69
N TYR A 497 -16.92 1.27 25.50
CA TYR A 497 -16.61 -0.13 25.30
C TYR A 497 -15.25 -0.49 25.90
N LEU A 498 -14.24 0.37 25.71
CA LEU A 498 -12.94 0.23 26.36
C LEU A 498 -13.08 0.26 27.88
N TRP A 499 -13.87 1.19 28.42
CA TRP A 499 -14.11 1.31 29.84
C TRP A 499 -14.83 0.09 30.40
N SER A 500 -15.87 -0.42 29.73
CA SER A 500 -16.58 -1.64 30.13
C SER A 500 -15.66 -2.85 30.20
N TYR A 501 -14.75 -3.01 29.23
CA TYR A 501 -13.75 -4.06 29.24
C TYR A 501 -12.72 -3.88 30.38
N MET A 502 -12.24 -2.65 30.60
CA MET A 502 -11.30 -2.33 31.67
C MET A 502 -11.89 -2.51 33.07
N GLN A 503 -13.19 -2.24 33.24
CA GLN A 503 -13.90 -2.39 34.51
C GLN A 503 -13.98 -3.84 34.98
N GLN A 504 -13.93 -4.81 34.07
CA GLN A 504 -13.85 -6.24 34.41
C GLN A 504 -12.49 -6.62 35.03
N LEU A 505 -11.44 -5.84 34.79
CA LEU A 505 -10.08 -6.10 35.24
C LEU A 505 -9.68 -5.25 36.46
N ASP A 506 -10.07 -3.98 36.50
CA ASP A 506 -9.93 -3.11 37.67
C ASP A 506 -11.14 -2.17 37.79
N SER A 507 -11.96 -2.40 38.80
CA SER A 507 -13.20 -1.65 39.06
C SER A 507 -12.98 -0.19 39.47
N ARG A 508 -11.73 0.22 39.72
CA ARG A 508 -11.37 1.59 40.13
C ARG A 508 -11.04 2.52 38.97
N ILE A 509 -11.06 2.03 37.73
CA ILE A 509 -10.71 2.82 36.54
C ILE A 509 -11.92 3.58 36.02
N SER A 510 -11.73 4.88 35.78
CA SER A 510 -12.74 5.73 35.14
C SER A 510 -12.51 5.87 33.63
N ALA A 511 -13.60 6.08 32.88
CA ALA A 511 -13.53 6.35 31.43
C ALA A 511 -12.64 7.56 31.10
N ASN A 512 -12.67 8.59 31.95
CA ASN A 512 -11.85 9.80 31.79
C ASN A 512 -10.34 9.52 31.95
N GLU A 513 -9.95 8.62 32.86
CA GLU A 513 -8.55 8.22 33.01
C GLU A 513 -8.03 7.49 31.77
N ILE A 514 -8.85 6.62 31.18
CA ILE A 514 -8.52 5.93 29.92
C ILE A 514 -8.37 6.94 28.79
N GLU A 515 -9.31 7.89 28.66
CA GLU A 515 -9.27 8.90 27.60
C GLU A 515 -8.04 9.80 27.71
N MET A 516 -7.72 10.27 28.91
CA MET A 516 -6.52 11.09 29.17
C MET A 516 -5.22 10.33 28.90
N LEU A 517 -5.18 9.03 29.17
CA LEU A 517 -4.04 8.16 28.90
C LEU A 517 -3.80 8.00 27.39
N LEU A 518 -4.86 7.75 26.63
CA LEU A 518 -4.79 7.59 25.17
C LEU A 518 -4.40 8.90 24.48
N MET A 519 -4.94 10.05 24.93
CA MET A 519 -4.59 11.38 24.42
C MET A 519 -3.11 11.74 24.64
N ARG A 520 -2.47 11.21 25.69
CA ARG A 520 -1.05 11.45 25.99
C ARG A 520 -0.09 10.67 25.08
N LEU A 521 -0.57 9.68 24.33
CA LEU A 521 0.25 8.78 23.51
C LEU A 521 -0.20 8.77 22.04
N PRO A 522 -0.13 9.92 21.33
CA PRO A 522 -0.66 10.06 19.97
C PRO A 522 0.10 9.24 18.92
N ARG A 523 1.29 8.73 19.25
CA ARG A 523 2.06 7.81 18.39
C ARG A 523 1.63 6.35 18.54
N MET A 524 0.93 6.00 19.62
CA MET A 524 0.45 4.63 19.87
C MET A 524 -1.04 4.48 19.62
N PHE A 525 -1.82 5.52 19.90
CA PHE A 525 -3.26 5.51 19.77
C PHE A 525 -3.74 6.71 18.97
N LYS A 526 -4.66 6.47 18.05
CA LYS A 526 -5.27 7.49 17.21
C LYS A 526 -6.78 7.50 17.41
N GLN A 527 -7.35 8.69 17.50
CA GLN A 527 -8.78 8.88 17.55
C GLN A 527 -9.32 9.12 16.14
N GLU A 528 -10.36 8.37 15.78
CA GLU A 528 -11.03 8.48 14.49
C GLU A 528 -12.53 8.66 14.70
N PHE A 529 -13.15 9.43 13.81
CA PHE A 529 -14.60 9.61 13.78
C PHE A 529 -15.17 8.75 12.65
N THR A 530 -16.13 7.89 12.98
CA THR A 530 -16.81 7.02 12.00
C THR A 530 -18.29 7.34 11.98
N GLY A 531 -18.88 7.56 10.80
CA GLY A 531 -20.30 7.90 10.62
C GLY A 531 -20.50 9.28 9.96
N VAL A 532 -21.76 9.64 9.67
CA VAL A 532 -22.13 10.93 9.06
C VAL A 532 -23.32 11.52 9.80
N GLY A 533 -23.22 12.79 10.24
CA GLY A 533 -24.32 13.48 10.91
C GLY A 533 -24.61 12.95 12.31
N ALA A 534 -25.85 12.50 12.55
CA ALA A 534 -26.31 12.05 13.88
C ALA A 534 -25.72 10.69 14.35
N THR A 535 -25.01 9.97 13.47
CA THR A 535 -24.37 8.67 13.77
C THR A 535 -22.85 8.77 13.91
N LEU A 536 -22.32 9.98 14.16
CA LEU A 536 -20.88 10.20 14.34
C LEU A 536 -20.41 9.56 15.65
N GLU A 537 -19.65 8.47 15.55
CA GLU A 537 -19.06 7.77 16.69
C GLU A 537 -17.55 8.03 16.78
N LYS A 538 -17.11 8.41 17.98
CA LYS A 538 -15.69 8.58 18.34
C LYS A 538 -15.09 7.21 18.70
N ARG A 539 -14.11 6.74 17.92
CA ARG A 539 -13.40 5.48 18.17
C ARG A 539 -11.90 5.68 18.33
N TRP A 540 -11.27 4.83 19.12
CA TRP A 540 -9.83 4.74 19.30
C TRP A 540 -9.26 3.54 18.56
N LYS A 541 -8.13 3.73 17.88
CA LYS A 541 -7.37 2.68 17.18
C LYS A 541 -5.92 2.64 17.64
N PHE A 542 -5.32 1.45 17.56
CA PHE A 542 -3.91 1.24 17.84
C PHE A 542 -3.07 1.42 16.56
N CYS A 543 -2.09 2.31 16.57
CA CYS A 543 -1.29 2.69 15.41
C CYS A 543 0.23 2.69 15.67
N ALA A 544 0.70 2.05 16.76
CA ALA A 544 2.11 2.11 17.16
C ALA A 544 3.10 1.58 16.09
N PHE A 545 2.65 0.66 15.22
CA PHE A 545 3.47 0.09 14.14
C PHE A 545 3.55 0.96 12.88
N GLU A 546 2.68 1.96 12.72
CA GLU A 546 2.63 2.77 11.50
C GLU A 546 3.83 3.74 11.36
N GLY A 547 4.50 4.06 12.47
CA GLY A 547 5.67 4.95 12.51
C GLY A 547 7.03 4.25 12.63
N ILE A 548 7.06 2.90 12.63
CA ILE A 548 8.29 2.10 12.69
C ILE A 548 8.53 1.53 11.28
N LYS A 549 9.08 2.35 10.39
CA LYS A 549 9.60 1.93 9.08
C LYS A 549 11.06 2.33 8.94
#